data_AF-A0AAV4LD18-F1
#
_entry.id   AF-A0AAV4LD18-F1
#
_cell.length_a   1.000
_cell.length_b   1.000
_cell.length_c   1.000
_cell.angle_alpha   90.00
_cell.angle_beta   90.00
_cell.angle_gamma   90.00
#
_symmetry.space_group_name_H-M   'P 1'
#
loop_
_entity.id
_entity.type
_entity.pdbx_description
1 polymer ?
#
loop_
_entity_poly.entity_id
_entity_poly.type
_entity_poly.pdbx_seq_one_letter_code
_entity_poly.pdbx_strand_id
1 'polypeptide(L)' 'MLSIYVLECSERRYAKNLAGVALVRLTVEEISAKFKFGQNLQPHRFEKVVDGLQERGKRSDLETIKLMQKYCPHLQNE' A
#
# COMPACT_ATOMS: atom_id res chain seq x y z
N MET A 1 2.30 -16.43 -9.51
CA MET A 1 1.26 -16.53 -10.56
C MET A 1 -0.07 -16.15 -9.91
N LEU A 2 -0.97 -15.40 -10.56
CA LEU A 2 -2.27 -15.12 -9.94
C LEU A 2 -3.24 -16.24 -10.30
N SER A 3 -3.59 -17.07 -9.33
CA SER A 3 -4.57 -18.13 -9.50
C SER A 3 -5.98 -17.61 -9.16
N ILE A 4 -6.80 -17.41 -10.20
CA ILE A 4 -8.20 -16.97 -10.08
C ILE A 4 -9.10 -18.20 -10.22
N TYR A 5 -9.96 -18.44 -9.24
CA TYR A 5 -10.99 -19.48 -9.30
C TYR A 5 -12.37 -18.83 -9.41
N VAL A 6 -13.14 -19.23 -10.42
CA VAL A 6 -14.57 -18.88 -10.50
C VAL A 6 -15.33 -19.82 -9.56
N LEU A 7 -16.14 -19.25 -8.68
CA LEU A 7 -16.98 -19.99 -7.77
C LEU A 7 -18.39 -20.08 -8.35
N GLU A 8 -18.86 -21.31 -8.56
CA GLU A 8 -20.25 -21.55 -8.95
C GLU A 8 -21.12 -21.81 -7.73
N CYS A 9 -22.33 -21.26 -7.75
CA CYS A 9 -23.36 -21.53 -6.76
C CYS A 9 -24.55 -22.19 -7.47
N SER A 10 -24.81 -23.44 -7.11
CA SER A 10 -25.87 -24.29 -7.72
C SER A 10 -27.26 -24.09 -7.12
N GLU A 11 -27.38 -23.19 -6.13
CA GLU A 11 -28.63 -22.90 -5.43
C GLU A 11 -29.60 -22.10 -6.31
N ARG A 12 -30.69 -22.74 -6.75
CA ARG A 12 -31.69 -22.14 -7.66
C ARG A 12 -32.30 -20.85 -7.14
N ARG A 13 -32.38 -20.68 -5.81
CA ARG A 13 -32.92 -19.47 -5.17
C ARG A 13 -32.14 -18.20 -5.53
N TYR A 14 -30.85 -18.34 -5.85
CA TYR A 14 -29.96 -17.22 -6.14
C TYR A 14 -29.65 -17.05 -7.63
N ALA A 15 -30.18 -17.91 -8.51
CA ALA A 15 -29.84 -17.94 -9.94
C ALA A 15 -30.03 -16.59 -10.65
N LYS A 16 -31.14 -15.87 -10.36
CA LYS A 16 -31.37 -14.53 -10.94
C LYS A 16 -30.38 -13.48 -10.45
N ASN A 17 -29.98 -13.56 -9.19
CA ASN A 17 -29.02 -12.62 -8.59
C ASN A 17 -27.59 -12.90 -9.09
N LEU A 18 -27.29 -14.16 -9.41
CA LEU A 18 -25.97 -14.61 -9.88
C LEU A 18 -25.76 -14.40 -11.39
N ALA A 19 -26.82 -14.25 -12.19
CA ALA A 19 -26.73 -14.14 -13.64
C ALA A 19 -25.93 -12.93 -14.17
N GLY A 20 -25.68 -11.92 -13.33
CA GLY A 20 -24.92 -10.71 -13.69
C GLY A 20 -23.64 -10.49 -12.88
N VAL A 21 -23.22 -11.45 -12.04
CA VAL A 21 -22.07 -11.29 -11.14
C VAL A 21 -21.11 -12.47 -11.25
N ALA A 22 -19.81 -12.20 -11.26
CA ALA A 22 -18.77 -13.22 -11.15
C ALA A 22 -18.21 -13.22 -9.73
N LEU A 23 -18.28 -14.37 -9.05
CA LEU A 23 -17.63 -14.57 -7.77
C LEU A 23 -16.26 -15.23 -8.01
N VAL A 24 -15.20 -14.53 -7.63
CA VAL A 24 -13.82 -15.03 -7.80
C VAL A 24 -13.08 -15.07 -6.47
N ARG A 25 -12.30 -16.14 -6.28
CA ARG A 25 -11.34 -16.24 -5.17
C ARG A 25 -9.94 -15.93 -5.68
N LEU A 26 -9.30 -14.93 -5.08
CA LEU A 26 -7.87 -14.67 -5.27
C LEU A 26 -7.08 -15.48 -4.25
N THR A 27 -6.31 -16.45 -4.73
CA THR A 27 -5.35 -17.17 -3.87
C THR A 27 -4.02 -16.47 -4.01
N VAL A 28 -3.55 -15.87 -2.93
CA VAL A 28 -2.33 -15.05 -2.95
C VAL A 28 -1.11 -15.95 -2.76
N GLU A 29 -0.27 -16.05 -3.79
CA GLU A 29 0.98 -16.81 -3.73
C GLU A 29 2.13 -16.01 -3.11
N GLU A 30 2.20 -14.71 -3.42
CA GLU A 30 3.21 -13.79 -2.90
C GLU A 30 2.63 -12.40 -2.76
N ILE A 31 2.98 -11.71 -1.67
CA ILE A 31 2.72 -10.29 -1.49
C ILE A 31 4.05 -9.59 -1.29
N SER A 32 4.32 -8.58 -2.12
CA SER A 32 5.42 -7.67 -1.91
C SER A 32 4.93 -6.23 -1.94
N ALA A 33 5.64 -5.35 -1.24
CA ALA A 33 5.39 -3.93 -1.24
C ALA A 33 6.73 -3.18 -1.36
N LYS A 34 6.72 -2.04 -2.04
CA LYS A 34 7.87 -1.14 -2.14
C LYS A 34 7.55 0.16 -1.44
N PHE A 35 8.41 0.54 -0.50
CA PHE A 35 8.30 1.79 0.23
C PHE A 35 9.47 2.70 -0.12
N LYS A 36 9.16 3.92 -0.58
CA LYS A 36 10.14 4.95 -0.90
C LYS A 36 10.00 6.08 0.12
N PHE A 37 10.92 6.08 1.06
CA PHE A 37 10.96 6.99 2.20
C PHE A 37 12.08 8.02 2.07
N GLY A 38 12.56 8.26 0.86
CA GLY A 38 13.67 9.18 0.62
C GLY A 38 15.03 8.61 1.04
N GLN A 39 15.17 7.29 1.14
CA GLN A 39 16.39 6.62 1.62
C GLN A 39 17.66 6.97 0.83
N ASN A 40 17.50 7.42 -0.42
CA ASN A 40 18.59 7.81 -1.31
C ASN A 40 18.59 9.31 -1.63
N LEU A 41 17.78 10.12 -0.94
CA LEU A 41 17.79 11.57 -1.12
C LEU A 41 18.99 12.18 -0.40
N GLN A 42 19.58 13.21 -1.03
CA GLN A 42 20.55 14.06 -0.35
C GLN A 42 19.88 14.79 0.83
N PRO A 43 20.60 15.07 1.93
CA PRO A 43 20.01 15.62 3.16
C PRO A 43 19.13 16.86 2.94
N HIS A 44 19.62 17.85 2.18
CA HIS A 44 18.86 19.07 1.88
C HIS A 44 17.52 18.83 1.16
N ARG A 45 17.45 17.77 0.33
CA ARG A 45 16.19 17.41 -0.36
C ARG A 45 15.26 16.64 0.57
N PHE A 46 15.82 15.82 1.44
CA PHE A 46 15.04 15.09 2.44
C PHE A 46 14.34 16.06 3.38
N GLU A 47 15.07 17.04 3.93
CA GLU A 47 14.53 18.09 4.80
C GLU A 47 13.42 18.88 4.12
N LYS A 48 13.66 19.37 2.89
CA LYS A 48 12.65 20.10 2.11
C LYS A 48 11.36 19.31 1.90
N VAL A 49 11.46 17.99 1.72
CA VAL A 49 10.28 17.13 1.59
C VAL A 49 9.57 17.02 2.94
N VAL A 50 10.29 16.78 4.04
CA VAL A 50 9.72 16.73 5.39
C VAL A 50 8.99 18.02 5.73
N ASP A 51 9.59 19.19 5.45
CA ASP A 51 8.98 20.49 5.70
C ASP A 51 7.66 20.64 4.94
N GLY A 52 7.64 20.33 3.64
CA GLY A 52 6.41 20.40 2.85
C GLY A 52 5.34 19.37 3.24
N LEU A 53 5.73 18.22 3.80
CA LEU A 53 4.79 17.28 4.42
C LEU A 53 4.22 17.85 5.73
N GLN A 54 5.06 18.49 6.53
CA GLN A 54 4.70 19.03 7.84
C GLN A 54 3.79 20.25 7.72
N GLU A 55 4.08 21.17 6.79
CA GLU A 55 3.23 22.31 6.45
C GLU A 55 1.83 21.87 5.99
N ARG A 56 1.76 20.78 5.21
CA ARG A 56 0.48 20.25 4.73
C ARG A 56 -0.32 19.56 5.84
N GLY A 57 0.37 18.90 6.79
CA GLY A 57 -0.20 18.49 8.07
C GLY A 57 -1.32 17.44 8.02
N LYS A 58 -1.52 16.70 6.91
CA LYS A 58 -2.53 15.62 6.91
C LYS A 58 -2.03 14.45 7.75
N ARG A 59 -2.96 13.63 8.25
CA ARG A 59 -2.63 12.41 9.03
C ARG A 59 -1.60 11.52 8.31
N SER A 60 -1.80 11.27 7.02
CA SER A 60 -0.89 10.47 6.20
C SER A 60 0.49 11.10 6.05
N ASP A 61 0.57 12.44 6.09
CA ASP A 61 1.83 13.17 5.96
C ASP A 61 2.67 12.98 7.23
N LEU A 62 2.06 13.15 8.39
CA LEU A 62 2.70 12.92 9.69
C LEU A 62 3.14 11.46 9.87
N GLU A 63 2.30 10.51 9.45
CA GLU A 63 2.66 9.09 9.42
C GLU A 63 3.83 8.83 8.45
N THR A 64 3.83 9.49 7.28
CA THR A 64 4.92 9.38 6.30
C THR A 64 6.23 9.96 6.84
N ILE A 65 6.22 11.13 7.49
CA ILE A 65 7.42 11.74 8.10
C ILE A 65 8.05 10.78 9.12
N LYS A 66 7.23 10.18 10.00
CA LYS A 66 7.71 9.20 10.98
C LYS A 66 8.40 8.01 10.31
N LEU A 67 7.83 7.49 9.23
CA LEU A 67 8.43 6.38 8.47
C LEU A 67 9.70 6.84 7.73
N MET A 68 9.70 8.04 7.17
CA MET A 68 10.87 8.64 6.54
C MET A 68 12.05 8.74 7.50
N GLN A 69 11.83 9.29 8.69
CA GLN A 69 12.87 9.39 9.73
C GLN A 69 13.33 8.01 10.20
N LYS A 70 12.39 7.08 10.44
CA LYS A 70 12.70 5.72 10.91
C LYS A 70 13.56 4.94 9.93
N TYR A 71 13.32 5.07 8.63
CA TYR A 71 13.97 4.26 7.58
C TYR A 71 15.02 5.03 6.78
N CYS A 72 15.43 6.23 7.21
CA CYS A 72 16.51 6.97 6.59
C CYS A 72 17.87 6.46 7.11
N PRO A 73 18.74 5.87 6.28
CA PRO A 73 20.00 5.27 6.72
C PRO A 73 20.97 6.28 7.35
N HIS A 74 20.90 7.55 6.93
CA HIS A 74 21.80 8.61 7.37
C HIS A 74 21.53 9.12 8.79
N LEU A 75 20.38 8.78 9.38
CA LEU A 75 19.98 9.21 10.73
C LEU A 75 20.20 8.12 11.80
N GLN A 76 20.71 6.94 11.43
CA GLN A 76 20.86 5.79 12.32
C GLN A 76 22.30 5.58 12.85
N ASN A 77 23.22 6.50 12.56
CA ASN A 77 24.65 6.39 12.91
C ASN A 77 25.09 7.35 14.04
N GLU A 78 24.19 7.76 14.94
CA GLU A 78 24.55 8.49 16.17
C GLU A 78 24.48 7.59 17.41
#